data_AF-A0A0N4VD11-F1
#
_entry.id   AF-A0A0N4VD11-F1
#
_cell.length_a   1.000
_cell.length_b   1.000
_cell.length_c   1.000
_cell.angle_alpha   90.00
_cell.angle_beta   90.00
_cell.angle_gamma   90.00
#
_symmetry.space_group_name_H-M   'P 1'
#
loop_
_entity.id
_entity.type
_entity.pdbx_description
1 polymer ?
#
loop_
_entity_poly.entity_id
_entity_poly.type
_entity_poly.pdbx_seq_one_letter_code
_entity_poly.pdbx_strand_id
1 'polypeptide(L)'
;MALMLPLQVVDSFCRRCCSSNACTSNYDEKKLAELLVNKASLFDVIKWQRVSKKFRKAAQKRLNSYTRIDVQVYSRLKKLREEMHNQSKDLCFIILLHSFVRFILKVSSNIFMQHISTLLVFLAFADRLDWHPTLTLVAVELGPNHLGIAVDSLLKWKDVRALFHLLITLSRNVEHLCIDSPIIEMLVAEVNKRQVKLLVSLLCQSRTTVKEQSCFNEFTIAPIDNVHLPEGPFFPNLKQLTISSQTNQLEHLSRLLSYSVSVNLIYHVEEMDLLCLKISIGSGWSQSKHFRLFRHLTRFRQWTEASLLGERYFQQFGNSFTKRRGKASPLNAYT
;
A
#
# COMPACT_ATOMS: atom_id res chain seq x y z
N MET A 1 -5.64 23.53 9.75
CA MET A 1 -4.80 24.15 10.79
C MET A 1 -3.79 23.18 11.45
N ALA A 2 -3.43 22.03 10.85
CA ALA A 2 -2.57 21.01 11.48
C ALA A 2 -1.07 21.09 11.11
N LEU A 3 -0.64 22.09 10.33
CA LEU A 3 0.78 22.27 9.93
C LEU A 3 1.54 23.24 10.83
N MET A 4 0.85 23.95 11.74
CA MET A 4 1.45 25.01 12.55
C MET A 4 2.36 24.46 13.64
N LEU A 5 2.01 23.35 14.29
CA LEU A 5 2.79 22.83 15.42
C LEU A 5 4.19 22.32 15.01
N PRO A 6 4.36 21.49 13.95
CA PRO A 6 5.70 21.05 13.56
C PRO A 6 6.57 22.21 13.05
N LEU A 7 5.97 23.16 12.31
CA LEU A 7 6.69 24.33 11.79
C LEU A 7 7.04 25.32 12.90
N GLN A 8 6.18 25.52 13.89
CA GLN A 8 6.48 26.34 15.06
C GLN A 8 7.51 25.69 15.96
N VAL A 9 7.52 24.36 16.11
CA VAL A 9 8.56 23.65 16.86
C VAL A 9 9.90 23.76 16.13
N VAL A 10 9.93 23.62 14.81
CA VAL A 10 11.16 23.80 14.02
C VAL A 10 11.62 25.26 14.02
N ASP A 11 10.72 26.24 13.84
CA ASP A 11 11.06 27.67 13.90
C ASP A 11 11.49 28.09 15.31
N SER A 12 10.85 27.57 16.36
CA SER A 12 11.25 27.80 17.76
C SER A 12 12.57 27.12 18.09
N PHE A 13 12.85 25.93 17.56
CA PHE A 13 14.11 25.22 17.73
C PHE A 13 15.23 25.93 16.98
N CYS A 14 15.01 26.34 15.73
CA CYS A 14 15.94 27.15 14.96
C CYS A 14 16.22 28.49 15.65
N ARG A 15 15.20 29.20 16.15
CA ARG A 15 15.41 30.47 16.89
C ARG A 15 16.17 30.27 18.20
N ARG A 16 15.89 29.19 18.93
CA ARG A 16 16.51 28.91 20.24
C ARG A 16 17.93 28.33 20.13
N CYS A 17 18.26 27.69 19.01
CA CYS A 17 19.62 27.25 18.70
C CYS A 17 20.48 28.32 18.00
N CYS A 18 19.87 29.32 17.36
CA CYS A 18 20.58 30.36 16.60
C CYS A 18 20.73 31.70 17.33
N SER A 19 20.32 31.83 18.61
CA SER A 19 20.27 33.13 19.29
C SER A 19 21.51 33.52 20.09
N SER A 20 22.70 32.97 19.83
CA SER A 20 23.88 33.37 20.63
C SER A 20 25.22 33.50 19.93
N ASN A 21 25.39 33.20 18.64
CA ASN A 21 26.63 33.53 17.94
C ASN A 21 26.42 33.66 16.43
N ALA A 22 26.83 34.79 15.88
CA ALA A 22 27.09 34.93 14.45
C ALA A 22 28.26 34.02 14.05
N CYS A 23 28.16 33.46 12.85
CA CYS A 23 29.13 32.60 12.15
C CYS A 23 29.24 31.12 12.56
N THR A 24 28.95 30.30 11.55
CA THR A 24 29.44 28.92 11.36
C THR A 24 29.09 27.91 12.45
N SER A 25 27.87 27.40 12.38
CA SER A 25 27.81 25.97 12.09
C SER A 25 26.83 25.77 10.95
N ASN A 26 27.35 25.26 9.84
CA ASN A 26 26.56 24.54 8.86
C ASN A 26 26.10 23.23 9.54
N TYR A 27 25.42 23.36 10.70
CA TYR A 27 24.83 22.25 11.42
C TYR A 27 23.75 21.77 10.49
N ASP A 28 24.09 20.67 9.84
CA ASP A 28 23.67 20.37 8.49
C ASP A 28 22.15 20.25 8.48
N GLU A 29 21.42 21.33 8.12
CA GLU A 29 19.95 21.35 8.11
C GLU A 29 19.40 20.19 7.28
N LYS A 30 20.22 19.69 6.33
CA LYS A 30 19.99 18.45 5.61
C LYS A 30 19.95 17.23 6.54
N LYS A 31 20.95 17.04 7.42
CA LYS A 31 20.95 15.96 8.44
C LYS A 31 19.78 16.09 9.40
N LEU A 32 19.41 17.31 9.79
CA LEU A 32 18.25 17.54 10.67
C LEU A 32 16.93 17.18 9.96
N ALA A 33 16.75 17.60 8.70
CA ALA A 33 15.61 17.20 7.89
C ALA A 33 15.58 15.68 7.67
N GLU A 34 16.73 15.04 7.41
CA GLU A 34 16.82 13.57 7.30
C GLU A 34 16.44 12.88 8.62
N LEU A 35 16.94 13.36 9.78
CA LEU A 35 16.58 12.80 11.09
C LEU A 35 15.09 12.94 11.41
N LEU A 36 14.51 14.11 11.15
CA LEU A 36 13.08 14.36 11.36
C LEU A 36 12.23 13.49 10.42
N VAL A 37 12.59 13.46 9.14
CA VAL A 37 11.91 12.62 8.15
C VAL A 37 12.01 11.16 8.53
N ASN A 38 13.13 10.65 9.04
CA ASN A 38 13.29 9.24 9.41
C ASN A 38 12.46 8.84 10.64
N LYS A 39 12.08 9.80 11.49
CA LYS A 39 11.26 9.55 12.69
C LYS A 39 9.77 9.86 12.52
N ALA A 40 9.40 10.53 11.43
CA ALA A 40 8.02 10.93 11.18
C ALA A 40 7.15 9.77 10.70
N SER A 41 5.83 9.94 10.77
CA SER A 41 4.90 9.01 10.09
C SER A 41 5.05 9.11 8.57
N LEU A 42 4.76 8.02 7.85
CA LEU A 42 4.75 7.99 6.38
C LEU A 42 3.86 9.10 5.80
N PHE A 43 2.70 9.34 6.39
CA PHE A 43 1.77 10.38 5.92
C PHE A 43 2.31 11.78 6.14
N ASP A 44 3.06 12.02 7.21
CA ASP A 44 3.70 13.32 7.44
C ASP A 44 4.89 13.51 6.51
N VAL A 45 5.67 12.46 6.22
CA VAL A 45 6.72 12.51 5.20
C VAL A 45 6.17 12.93 3.84
N ILE A 46 5.03 12.36 3.42
CA ILE A 46 4.36 12.73 2.17
C ILE A 46 3.94 14.21 2.19
N LYS A 47 3.36 14.70 3.30
CA LYS A 47 2.99 16.12 3.42
C LYS A 47 4.22 17.03 3.40
N TRP A 48 5.31 16.64 4.05
CA TRP A 48 6.51 17.45 4.23
C TRP A 48 7.31 17.64 2.93
N GLN A 49 7.02 16.89 1.87
CA GLN A 49 7.57 17.15 0.52
C GLN A 49 7.30 18.58 0.02
N ARG A 50 6.26 19.24 0.53
CA ARG A 50 5.85 20.59 0.14
C ARG A 50 6.45 21.69 1.02
N VAL A 51 7.07 21.34 2.15
CA VAL A 51 7.56 22.32 3.14
C VAL A 51 8.82 23.04 2.66
N SER A 52 9.84 22.30 2.23
CA SER A 52 11.08 22.89 1.71
C SER A 52 11.79 21.95 0.73
N LYS A 53 12.73 22.48 -0.06
CA LYS A 53 13.56 21.67 -0.96
C LYS A 53 14.37 20.60 -0.20
N LYS A 54 14.81 20.89 1.03
CA LYS A 54 15.58 19.96 1.87
C LYS A 54 14.70 18.83 2.39
N PHE A 55 13.52 19.14 2.95
CA PHE A 55 12.54 18.14 3.35
C PHE A 55 12.06 17.30 2.17
N ARG A 56 11.85 17.89 0.99
CA ARG A 56 11.50 17.14 -0.22
C ARG A 56 12.57 16.12 -0.58
N LYS A 57 13.86 16.50 -0.57
CA LYS A 57 14.95 15.57 -0.86
C LYS A 57 15.04 14.45 0.18
N ALA A 58 14.94 14.78 1.47
CA ALA A 58 14.97 13.79 2.55
C ALA A 58 13.75 12.85 2.49
N ALA A 59 12.55 13.39 2.29
CA ALA A 59 11.31 12.62 2.14
C ALA A 59 11.38 11.70 0.92
N GLN A 60 11.82 12.20 -0.23
CA GLN A 60 11.99 11.38 -1.42
C GLN A 60 13.03 10.28 -1.20
N LYS A 61 14.14 10.57 -0.51
CA LYS A 61 15.16 9.57 -0.16
C LYS A 61 14.56 8.43 0.69
N ARG A 62 13.73 8.75 1.69
CA ARG A 62 13.02 7.72 2.49
C ARG A 62 11.98 6.97 1.67
N LEU A 63 11.12 7.65 0.93
CA LEU A 63 10.08 6.98 0.13
C LEU A 63 10.69 6.09 -0.96
N ASN A 64 11.84 6.50 -1.52
CA ASN A 64 12.58 5.75 -2.51
C ASN A 64 13.28 4.51 -1.96
N SER A 65 13.44 4.37 -0.63
CA SER A 65 14.04 3.17 -0.05
C SER A 65 13.07 1.98 -0.07
N TYR A 66 11.77 2.22 -0.14
CA TYR A 66 10.76 1.17 -0.22
C TYR A 66 10.73 0.54 -1.61
N THR A 67 11.39 -0.60 -1.75
CA THR A 67 11.37 -1.42 -2.97
C THR A 67 10.31 -2.52 -2.91
N ARG A 68 9.81 -2.86 -1.71
CA ARG A 68 8.76 -3.85 -1.51
C ARG A 68 7.52 -3.26 -0.85
N ILE A 69 6.36 -3.50 -1.44
CA ILE A 69 5.06 -3.09 -0.91
C ILE A 69 4.13 -4.28 -0.82
N ASP A 70 3.50 -4.46 0.35
CA ASP A 70 2.44 -5.44 0.55
C ASP A 70 1.13 -4.71 0.88
N VAL A 71 0.09 -4.84 0.05
CA VAL A 71 -1.21 -4.23 0.24
C VAL A 71 -2.27 -5.30 0.49
N GLN A 72 -2.89 -5.29 1.67
CA GLN A 72 -3.85 -6.32 2.09
C GLN A 72 -5.17 -5.74 2.59
N VAL A 73 -6.25 -6.48 2.33
CA VAL A 73 -7.61 -6.16 2.76
C VAL A 73 -7.89 -6.86 4.08
N TYR A 74 -8.31 -6.07 5.07
CA TYR A 74 -8.66 -6.52 6.39
C TYR A 74 -10.13 -6.28 6.69
N SER A 75 -10.83 -7.36 7.04
CA SER A 75 -12.15 -7.23 7.63
C SER A 75 -12.02 -6.64 9.04
N ARG A 76 -12.78 -5.58 9.33
CA ARG A 76 -12.89 -4.93 10.66
C ARG A 76 -11.75 -3.96 11.05
N LEU A 77 -10.94 -3.48 10.11
CA LEU A 77 -9.95 -2.43 10.39
C LEU A 77 -10.60 -1.16 10.97
N LYS A 78 -11.81 -0.80 10.52
CA LYS A 78 -12.60 0.31 11.06
C LYS A 78 -12.98 0.11 12.53
N LYS A 79 -13.40 -1.11 12.90
CA LYS A 79 -13.73 -1.44 14.29
C LYS A 79 -12.49 -1.35 15.17
N LEU A 80 -11.35 -1.84 14.69
CA LEU A 80 -10.07 -1.72 15.38
C LEU A 80 -9.68 -0.26 15.60
N ARG A 81 -9.90 0.61 14.60
CA ARG A 81 -9.65 2.05 14.73
C ARG A 81 -10.54 2.70 15.80
N GLU A 82 -11.83 2.36 15.80
CA GLU A 82 -12.81 2.86 16.77
C GLU A 82 -12.50 2.34 18.19
N GLU A 83 -12.14 1.06 18.33
CA GLU A 83 -11.69 0.46 19.58
C GLU A 83 -10.41 1.12 20.09
N MET A 84 -9.41 1.38 19.24
CA MET A 84 -8.21 2.13 19.64
C MET A 84 -8.52 3.56 20.07
N HIS A 85 -9.45 4.24 19.41
CA HIS A 85 -9.83 5.60 19.77
C HIS A 85 -10.59 5.65 21.11
N ASN A 86 -11.33 4.59 21.43
CA ASN A 86 -12.10 4.42 22.66
C ASN A 86 -11.27 3.82 23.82
N GLN A 87 -10.21 3.05 23.53
CA GLN A 87 -9.39 2.32 24.50
C GLN A 87 -7.96 2.87 24.59
N SER A 88 -7.83 4.19 24.78
CA SER A 88 -6.58 4.83 25.19
C SER A 88 -6.07 4.41 26.58
N LYS A 89 -6.47 3.24 27.12
CA LYS A 89 -5.88 2.62 28.33
C LYS A 89 -5.82 1.07 28.18
N ASP A 90 -4.62 0.63 27.80
CA ASP A 90 -3.90 -0.57 28.25
C ASP A 90 -4.23 -2.01 27.77
N LEU A 91 -5.44 -2.36 27.30
CA LEU A 91 -5.76 -3.79 27.05
C LEU A 91 -5.89 -4.23 25.57
N CYS A 92 -6.10 -3.31 24.62
CA CYS A 92 -6.26 -3.67 23.20
C CYS A 92 -4.94 -4.05 22.51
N PHE A 93 -3.82 -3.57 23.07
CA PHE A 93 -2.47 -3.75 22.54
C PHE A 93 -2.09 -5.22 22.38
N ILE A 94 -2.52 -6.07 23.31
CA ILE A 94 -2.19 -7.50 23.36
C ILE A 94 -2.91 -8.30 22.26
N ILE A 95 -4.16 -7.93 21.94
CA ILE A 95 -4.99 -8.65 20.94
C ILE A 95 -4.57 -8.27 19.51
N LEU A 96 -4.21 -7.00 19.31
CA LEU A 96 -3.67 -6.49 18.04
C LEU A 96 -2.27 -7.05 17.77
N LEU A 97 -1.40 -7.13 18.79
CA LEU A 97 -0.11 -7.83 18.70
C LEU A 97 -0.28 -9.26 18.20
N HIS A 98 -1.23 -10.01 18.76
CA HIS A 98 -1.41 -11.41 18.41
C HIS A 98 -1.93 -11.61 16.97
N SER A 99 -2.70 -10.65 16.45
CA SER A 99 -3.18 -10.67 15.05
C SER A 99 -2.12 -10.16 14.07
N PHE A 100 -1.26 -9.23 14.49
CA PHE A 100 -0.21 -8.63 13.67
C PHE A 100 1.09 -9.45 13.65
N VAL A 101 1.43 -10.14 14.74
CA VAL A 101 2.47 -11.20 14.77
C VAL A 101 2.12 -12.32 13.80
N ARG A 102 0.83 -12.66 13.67
CA ARG A 102 0.36 -13.59 12.63
C ARG A 102 0.54 -13.04 11.21
N PHE A 103 0.50 -11.73 11.01
CA PHE A 103 0.77 -11.08 9.72
C PHE A 103 2.27 -11.12 9.38
N ILE A 104 3.16 -10.87 10.33
CA ILE A 104 4.62 -10.95 10.12
C ILE A 104 5.10 -12.41 9.96
N LEU A 105 4.58 -13.34 10.76
CA LEU A 105 4.86 -14.78 10.63
C LEU A 105 4.34 -15.37 9.30
N LYS A 106 3.44 -14.68 8.60
CA LYS A 106 2.93 -15.07 7.28
C LYS A 106 3.84 -14.62 6.13
N VAL A 107 4.74 -13.66 6.36
CA VAL A 107 5.65 -13.12 5.34
C VAL A 107 7.05 -13.76 5.41
N SER A 108 7.50 -14.20 6.59
CA SER A 108 8.81 -14.85 6.74
C SER A 108 8.70 -16.38 6.67
N SER A 109 9.16 -16.95 5.56
CA SER A 109 9.47 -18.38 5.49
C SER A 109 10.90 -18.58 6.03
N ASN A 110 11.07 -18.73 7.35
CA ASN A 110 12.17 -19.46 7.98
C ASN A 110 12.02 -19.49 9.52
N ILE A 111 12.46 -20.59 10.12
CA ILE A 111 12.09 -21.14 11.43
C ILE A 111 13.05 -20.67 12.55
N PHE A 112 12.49 -20.45 13.76
CA PHE A 112 13.08 -20.47 15.12
C PHE A 112 14.24 -19.51 15.48
N MET A 113 13.99 -18.60 16.46
CA MET A 113 14.81 -18.45 17.67
C MET A 113 14.12 -17.51 18.70
N GLN A 114 13.53 -18.15 19.72
CA GLN A 114 13.47 -17.75 21.14
C GLN A 114 12.96 -16.35 21.54
N HIS A 115 11.63 -16.27 21.64
CA HIS A 115 10.76 -15.88 22.78
C HIS A 115 11.11 -14.79 23.82
N ILE A 116 12.31 -14.24 23.93
CA ILE A 116 12.61 -13.10 24.84
C ILE A 116 12.85 -11.79 24.07
N SER A 117 13.24 -11.86 22.79
CA SER A 117 13.34 -10.70 21.88
C SER A 117 11.97 -10.12 21.49
N THR A 118 10.92 -10.94 21.56
CA THR A 118 9.56 -10.57 21.17
C THR A 118 9.06 -9.34 21.93
N LEU A 119 9.23 -9.25 23.25
CA LEU A 119 8.76 -8.12 24.07
C LEU A 119 9.48 -6.78 23.78
N LEU A 120 10.76 -6.82 23.37
CA LEU A 120 11.51 -5.61 22.97
C LEU A 120 11.19 -5.18 21.52
N VAL A 121 10.96 -6.14 20.62
CA VAL A 121 10.41 -5.86 19.27
C VAL A 121 8.99 -5.30 19.36
N PHE A 122 8.23 -5.69 20.38
CA PHE A 122 6.83 -5.28 20.58
C PHE A 122 6.64 -3.82 21.00
N LEU A 123 7.51 -3.28 21.84
CA LEU A 123 7.52 -1.83 22.11
C LEU A 123 8.00 -1.03 20.89
N ALA A 124 8.89 -1.60 20.07
CA ALA A 124 9.38 -0.96 18.85
C ALA A 124 8.38 -1.00 17.67
N PHE A 125 7.44 -1.94 17.64
CA PHE A 125 6.45 -2.07 16.55
C PHE A 125 5.24 -1.15 16.70
N ALA A 126 4.86 -0.86 17.95
CA ALA A 126 3.78 0.05 18.28
C ALA A 126 4.04 1.49 17.79
N ASP A 127 5.31 1.89 17.78
CA ASP A 127 5.77 3.19 17.30
C ASP A 127 5.83 3.28 15.76
N ARG A 128 5.49 2.20 15.04
CA ARG A 128 5.60 2.08 13.57
C ARG A 128 4.27 1.91 12.83
N LEU A 129 3.15 1.99 13.55
CA LEU A 129 1.81 1.96 12.96
C LEU A 129 1.35 3.37 12.65
N ASP A 130 1.39 3.73 11.37
CA ASP A 130 0.92 5.02 10.89
C ASP A 130 -0.53 4.91 10.45
N TRP A 131 -1.45 5.49 11.22
CA TRP A 131 -2.84 5.62 10.82
C TRP A 131 -3.03 6.86 9.94
N HIS A 132 -3.80 6.71 8.85
CA HIS A 132 -4.23 7.89 8.12
C HIS A 132 -5.14 8.74 9.04
N PRO A 133 -4.93 10.06 9.13
CA PRO A 133 -5.62 10.91 10.12
C PRO A 133 -7.15 10.88 9.99
N THR A 134 -7.67 10.66 8.78
CA THR A 134 -9.11 10.71 8.50
C THR A 134 -9.68 9.44 7.86
N LEU A 135 -8.85 8.54 7.33
CA LEU A 135 -9.31 7.44 6.46
C LEU A 135 -9.06 6.09 7.13
N THR A 136 -9.79 5.05 6.72
CA THR A 136 -9.60 3.68 7.23
C THR A 136 -8.48 2.98 6.48
N LEU A 137 -7.29 3.58 6.55
CA LEU A 137 -6.06 3.12 5.90
C LEU A 137 -4.91 3.22 6.89
N VAL A 138 -4.12 2.16 6.97
CA VAL A 138 -2.95 2.06 7.85
C VAL A 138 -1.74 1.69 7.02
N ALA A 139 -0.64 2.40 7.25
CA ALA A 139 0.67 2.05 6.73
C ALA A 139 1.55 1.58 7.89
N VAL A 140 2.35 0.55 7.65
CA VAL A 140 3.26 -0.02 8.64
C VAL A 140 4.59 -0.29 7.99
N GLU A 141 5.65 0.24 8.60
CA GLU A 141 7.02 -0.01 8.16
C GLU A 141 7.53 -1.31 8.75
N LEU A 142 7.58 -2.34 7.90
CA LEU A 142 7.98 -3.70 8.29
C LEU A 142 9.51 -3.84 8.29
N GLY A 143 10.20 -3.04 7.49
CA GLY A 143 11.66 -3.00 7.41
C GLY A 143 12.17 -1.77 6.65
N PRO A 144 13.49 -1.63 6.47
CA PRO A 144 14.09 -0.46 5.82
C PRO A 144 13.64 -0.24 4.36
N ASN A 145 13.30 -1.35 3.67
CA ASN A 145 12.89 -1.33 2.26
C ASN A 145 11.50 -1.95 2.05
N HIS A 146 10.75 -2.22 3.13
CA HIS A 146 9.50 -2.97 3.08
C HIS A 146 8.38 -2.24 3.80
N LEU A 147 7.34 -1.92 3.03
CA LEU A 147 6.15 -1.25 3.50
C LEU A 147 4.92 -2.17 3.42
N GLY A 148 4.21 -2.31 4.53
CA GLY A 148 2.89 -2.93 4.59
C GLY A 148 1.79 -1.87 4.58
N ILE A 149 0.76 -2.03 3.77
CA ILE A 149 -0.43 -1.18 3.74
C ILE A 149 -1.65 -2.05 4.01
N ALA A 150 -2.35 -1.76 5.09
CA ALA A 150 -3.59 -2.42 5.45
C ALA A 150 -4.78 -1.51 5.14
N VAL A 151 -5.79 -2.10 4.50
CA VAL A 151 -6.97 -1.40 4.02
C VAL A 151 -8.23 -2.11 4.51
N ASP A 152 -9.25 -1.38 4.95
CA ASP A 152 -10.50 -2.00 5.41
C ASP A 152 -11.24 -2.70 4.24
N SER A 153 -12.01 -3.74 4.54
CA SER A 153 -12.90 -4.39 3.58
C SER A 153 -14.03 -3.49 3.04
N LEU A 154 -14.47 -2.49 3.81
CA LEU A 154 -15.55 -1.56 3.49
C LEU A 154 -14.98 -0.23 2.98
N LEU A 155 -14.17 -0.30 1.92
CA LEU A 155 -13.55 0.84 1.26
C LEU A 155 -14.59 1.83 0.72
N LYS A 156 -14.56 3.07 1.18
CA LYS A 156 -15.26 4.16 0.50
C LYS A 156 -14.39 4.74 -0.60
N TRP A 157 -15.01 5.38 -1.60
CA TRP A 157 -14.28 6.02 -2.70
C TRP A 157 -13.14 6.96 -2.26
N LYS A 158 -13.30 7.63 -1.10
CA LYS A 158 -12.27 8.50 -0.52
C LYS A 158 -11.03 7.71 -0.07
N ASP A 159 -11.23 6.53 0.52
CA ASP A 159 -10.15 5.63 0.95
C ASP A 159 -9.41 5.06 -0.27
N VAL A 160 -10.15 4.71 -1.34
CA VAL A 160 -9.59 4.27 -2.63
C VAL A 160 -8.66 5.31 -3.22
N ARG A 161 -9.12 6.56 -3.27
CA ARG A 161 -8.35 7.66 -3.84
C ARG A 161 -7.06 7.89 -3.07
N ALA A 162 -7.11 7.83 -1.75
CA ALA A 162 -5.92 7.98 -0.91
C ALA A 162 -4.94 6.83 -1.07
N LEU A 163 -5.42 5.58 -1.10
CA LEU A 163 -4.58 4.42 -1.40
C LEU A 163 -3.90 4.56 -2.77
N PHE A 164 -4.64 4.98 -3.78
CA PHE A 164 -4.10 5.18 -5.12
C PHE A 164 -3.05 6.29 -5.17
N HIS A 165 -3.29 7.41 -4.49
CA HIS A 165 -2.28 8.48 -4.36
C HIS A 165 -1.01 8.00 -3.63
N LEU A 166 -1.17 7.18 -2.59
CA LEU A 166 -0.04 6.58 -1.88
C LEU A 166 0.75 5.66 -2.80
N LEU A 167 0.08 4.79 -3.56
CA LEU A 167 0.72 3.90 -4.53
C LEU A 167 1.44 4.67 -5.64
N ILE A 168 0.84 5.73 -6.21
CA ILE A 168 1.54 6.59 -7.18
C ILE A 168 2.81 7.20 -6.57
N THR A 169 2.73 7.64 -5.32
CA THR A 169 3.88 8.28 -4.65
C THR A 169 5.06 7.31 -4.51
N LEU A 170 4.78 6.03 -4.35
CA LEU A 170 5.78 5.00 -4.13
C LEU A 170 6.18 4.26 -5.41
N SER A 171 5.34 4.26 -6.45
CA SER A 171 5.41 3.28 -7.55
C SER A 171 6.71 3.26 -8.34
N ARG A 172 7.43 4.39 -8.41
CA ARG A 172 8.66 4.53 -9.22
C ARG A 172 9.76 3.55 -8.82
N ASN A 173 9.87 3.18 -7.54
CA ASN A 173 10.99 2.37 -7.04
C ASN A 173 10.56 0.97 -6.58
N VAL A 174 9.28 0.62 -6.75
CA VAL A 174 8.76 -0.67 -6.30
C VAL A 174 9.21 -1.75 -7.27
N GLU A 175 10.02 -2.67 -6.76
CA GLU A 175 10.44 -3.88 -7.47
C GLU A 175 9.55 -5.08 -7.11
N HIS A 176 9.01 -5.10 -5.89
CA HIS A 176 8.24 -6.21 -5.36
C HIS A 176 6.87 -5.74 -4.86
N LEU A 177 5.79 -6.25 -5.45
CA LEU A 177 4.42 -5.90 -5.05
C LEU A 177 3.63 -7.15 -4.68
N CYS A 178 3.16 -7.21 -3.43
CA CYS A 178 2.13 -8.15 -3.03
C CYS A 178 0.80 -7.42 -2.86
N ILE A 179 -0.26 -7.85 -3.52
CA ILE A 179 -1.54 -7.15 -3.51
C ILE A 179 -2.71 -8.13 -3.48
N ASP A 180 -3.75 -7.82 -2.70
CA ASP A 180 -4.97 -8.63 -2.70
C ASP A 180 -5.82 -8.36 -3.95
N SER A 181 -6.55 -9.39 -4.40
CA SER A 181 -7.34 -9.34 -5.64
C SER A 181 -8.35 -8.19 -5.75
N PRO A 182 -9.05 -7.77 -4.68
CA PRO A 182 -9.92 -6.60 -4.77
C PRO A 182 -9.15 -5.30 -5.01
N ILE A 183 -7.94 -5.16 -4.44
CA ILE A 183 -7.15 -3.93 -4.57
C ILE A 183 -6.55 -3.79 -5.96
N ILE A 184 -6.06 -4.89 -6.56
CA ILE A 184 -5.56 -4.84 -7.95
C ILE A 184 -6.68 -4.54 -8.94
N GLU A 185 -7.90 -5.05 -8.71
CA GLU A 185 -9.07 -4.65 -9.52
C GLU A 185 -9.33 -3.16 -9.42
N MET A 186 -9.31 -2.61 -8.20
CA MET A 186 -9.51 -1.18 -7.99
C MET A 186 -8.41 -0.33 -8.64
N LEU A 187 -7.16 -0.79 -8.59
CA LEU A 187 -6.04 -0.15 -9.29
C LEU A 187 -6.31 -0.09 -10.80
N VAL A 188 -6.64 -1.24 -11.40
CA VAL A 188 -6.91 -1.35 -12.85
C VAL A 188 -8.13 -0.52 -13.25
N ALA A 189 -9.19 -0.52 -12.44
CA ALA A 189 -10.37 0.32 -12.66
C ALA A 189 -10.04 1.82 -12.64
N GLU A 190 -9.17 2.26 -11.73
CA GLU A 190 -8.75 3.66 -11.64
C GLU A 190 -7.83 4.05 -12.82
N VAL A 191 -6.97 3.15 -13.30
CA VAL A 191 -6.19 3.35 -14.53
C VAL A 191 -7.13 3.54 -15.72
N ASN A 192 -8.11 2.65 -15.90
CA ASN A 192 -9.11 2.78 -16.97
C ASN A 192 -9.86 4.12 -16.89
N LYS A 193 -10.31 4.50 -15.68
CA LYS A 193 -11.01 5.78 -15.46
C LYS A 193 -10.17 6.98 -15.89
N ARG A 194 -8.85 6.94 -15.66
CA ARG A 194 -7.94 7.99 -16.12
C ARG A 194 -7.75 7.99 -17.63
N GLN A 195 -7.67 6.82 -18.26
CA GLN A 195 -7.60 6.73 -19.73
C GLN A 195 -8.84 7.32 -20.39
N VAL A 196 -10.03 6.96 -19.89
CA VAL A 196 -11.29 7.53 -20.39
C VAL A 196 -11.33 9.03 -20.18
N LYS A 197 -10.91 9.54 -19.01
CA LYS A 197 -10.84 10.99 -18.76
C LYS A 197 -9.88 11.71 -19.70
N LEU A 198 -8.71 11.14 -19.96
CA LEU A 198 -7.74 11.67 -20.91
C LEU A 198 -8.36 11.74 -22.32
N LEU A 199 -8.94 10.65 -22.79
CA LEU A 199 -9.60 10.59 -24.11
C LEU A 199 -10.73 11.61 -24.22
N VAL A 200 -11.60 11.71 -23.19
CA VAL A 200 -12.65 12.73 -23.16
C VAL A 200 -12.06 14.13 -23.20
N SER A 201 -10.99 14.40 -22.45
CA SER A 201 -10.33 15.72 -22.47
C SER A 201 -9.75 16.07 -23.84
N LEU A 202 -9.11 15.11 -24.53
CA LEU A 202 -8.59 15.28 -25.88
C LEU A 202 -9.71 15.48 -26.90
N LEU A 203 -10.80 14.72 -26.79
CA LEU A 203 -11.97 14.87 -27.65
C LEU A 203 -12.66 16.21 -27.46
N CYS A 204 -12.81 16.68 -26.21
CA CYS A 204 -13.33 18.00 -25.92
C CYS A 204 -12.43 19.08 -26.51
N GLN A 205 -11.11 18.99 -26.33
CA GLN A 205 -10.14 19.91 -26.92
C GLN A 205 -10.22 19.95 -28.45
N SER A 206 -10.34 18.79 -29.11
CA SER A 206 -10.50 18.72 -30.58
C SER A 206 -11.81 19.30 -31.10
N ARG A 207 -12.84 19.39 -30.24
CA ARG A 207 -14.15 19.98 -30.57
C ARG A 207 -14.19 21.48 -30.27
N THR A 208 -13.41 21.94 -29.29
CA THR A 208 -13.31 23.35 -28.91
C THR A 208 -12.22 24.12 -29.67
N THR A 209 -11.35 23.46 -30.44
CA THR A 209 -10.43 24.14 -31.39
C THR A 209 -11.13 24.85 -32.55
N VAL A 210 -12.47 24.93 -32.55
CA VAL A 210 -13.25 25.80 -33.44
C VAL A 210 -13.76 27.06 -32.71
N LYS A 211 -13.83 27.11 -31.38
CA LYS A 211 -14.29 28.29 -30.64
C LYS A 211 -13.62 28.42 -29.27
N GLU A 212 -12.83 29.48 -29.14
CA GLU A 212 -12.54 30.25 -27.92
C GLU A 212 -11.52 29.71 -26.92
N GLN A 213 -10.35 30.36 -26.96
CA GLN A 213 -9.49 30.60 -25.80
C GLN A 213 -10.25 31.49 -24.79
N SER A 214 -10.47 31.04 -23.56
CA SER A 214 -10.37 31.89 -22.36
C SER A 214 -10.55 31.13 -21.04
N CYS A 215 -9.85 31.65 -20.01
CA CYS A 215 -10.12 31.55 -18.58
C CYS A 215 -9.79 30.24 -17.83
N PHE A 216 -8.54 30.13 -17.39
CA PHE A 216 -8.18 29.41 -16.17
C PHE A 216 -8.27 30.36 -14.97
N ASN A 217 -9.16 30.09 -14.02
CA ASN A 217 -9.15 30.75 -12.71
C ASN A 217 -8.34 29.93 -11.70
N GLU A 218 -7.35 30.61 -11.13
CA GLU A 218 -6.60 30.22 -9.93
C GLU A 218 -7.49 30.13 -8.68
N PHE A 219 -6.92 29.57 -7.61
CA PHE A 219 -7.45 29.42 -6.24
C PHE A 219 -8.22 28.12 -5.95
N THR A 220 -7.51 26.99 -6.02
CA THR A 220 -7.76 25.87 -5.11
C THR A 220 -6.45 25.14 -4.84
N ILE A 221 -6.25 24.69 -3.61
CA ILE A 221 -5.06 24.01 -3.10
C ILE A 221 -4.54 22.96 -4.10
N ALA A 222 -3.50 23.32 -4.87
CA ALA A 222 -2.82 22.52 -5.89
C ALA A 222 -3.70 21.46 -6.60
N PRO A 223 -4.36 21.79 -7.73
CA PRO A 223 -4.86 20.77 -8.62
C PRO A 223 -3.63 20.13 -9.27
N ILE A 224 -3.23 18.95 -8.81
CA ILE A 224 -2.64 18.00 -9.76
C ILE A 224 -3.84 17.40 -10.52
N ASP A 225 -4.50 18.25 -11.31
CA ASP A 225 -5.18 17.83 -12.54
C ASP A 225 -4.09 17.64 -13.61
N ASN A 226 -3.09 16.82 -13.28
CA ASN A 226 -2.31 16.20 -14.32
C ASN A 226 -3.13 14.97 -14.68
N VAL A 227 -4.05 15.16 -15.63
CA VAL A 227 -4.57 14.11 -16.51
C VAL A 227 -3.40 13.60 -17.37
N HIS A 228 -2.32 13.20 -16.72
CA HIS A 228 -1.22 12.51 -17.31
C HIS A 228 -1.34 11.12 -16.73
N LEU A 229 -1.80 10.20 -17.58
CA LEU A 229 -1.25 8.86 -17.44
C LEU A 229 0.28 9.04 -17.43
N PRO A 230 1.01 8.37 -16.53
CA PRO A 230 2.46 8.31 -16.68
C PRO A 230 2.76 7.90 -18.13
N GLU A 231 3.80 8.48 -18.74
CA GLU A 231 4.25 8.13 -20.11
C GLU A 231 4.71 6.65 -20.23
N GLY A 232 4.49 5.84 -19.19
CA GLY A 232 4.81 4.43 -19.11
C GLY A 232 3.92 3.71 -18.09
N PRO A 233 4.24 2.46 -17.71
CA PRO A 233 3.46 1.69 -16.75
C PRO A 233 3.38 2.33 -15.38
N PHE A 234 2.34 1.96 -14.63
CA PHE A 234 2.12 2.42 -13.26
C PHE A 234 3.30 2.06 -12.32
N PHE A 235 3.82 0.83 -12.44
CA PHE A 235 5.02 0.35 -11.75
C PHE A 235 6.12 0.06 -12.79
N PRO A 236 6.98 1.03 -13.12
CA PRO A 236 8.00 0.86 -14.15
C PRO A 236 9.06 -0.16 -13.78
N ASN A 237 9.54 -0.16 -12.54
CA ASN A 237 10.65 -1.02 -12.11
C ASN A 237 10.18 -2.33 -11.46
N LEU A 238 8.92 -2.72 -11.68
CA LEU A 238 8.38 -3.93 -11.05
C LEU A 238 9.08 -5.14 -11.63
N LYS A 239 9.53 -6.05 -10.76
CA LYS A 239 10.14 -7.34 -11.13
C LYS A 239 9.30 -8.52 -10.62
N GLN A 240 8.66 -8.36 -9.46
CA GLN A 240 7.86 -9.42 -8.86
C GLN A 240 6.47 -8.92 -8.47
N LEU A 241 5.44 -9.62 -8.97
CA LEU A 241 4.04 -9.36 -8.66
C LEU A 241 3.41 -10.60 -8.02
N THR A 242 2.95 -10.49 -6.78
CA THR A 242 2.16 -11.53 -6.11
C THR A 242 0.74 -11.04 -5.89
N ILE A 243 -0.24 -11.72 -6.49
CA ILE A 243 -1.65 -11.43 -6.28
C ILE A 243 -2.24 -12.50 -5.36
N SER A 244 -2.79 -12.09 -4.23
CA SER A 244 -3.46 -12.99 -3.28
C SER A 244 -4.97 -12.90 -3.42
N SER A 245 -5.66 -14.03 -3.55
CA SER A 245 -7.12 -14.07 -3.70
C SER A 245 -7.75 -15.17 -2.85
N GLN A 246 -8.90 -14.86 -2.26
CA GLN A 246 -9.75 -15.85 -1.61
C GLN A 246 -10.71 -16.48 -2.63
N THR A 247 -11.19 -17.69 -2.38
CA THR A 247 -12.12 -18.39 -3.31
C THR A 247 -13.41 -17.62 -3.59
N ASN A 248 -13.90 -16.81 -2.65
CA ASN A 248 -15.07 -15.93 -2.80
C ASN A 248 -14.75 -14.62 -3.55
N GLN A 249 -13.48 -14.31 -3.79
CA GLN A 249 -12.99 -13.06 -4.37
C GLN A 249 -12.43 -13.23 -5.79
N LEU A 250 -12.51 -14.43 -6.36
CA LEU A 250 -11.97 -14.72 -7.70
C LEU A 250 -12.69 -13.95 -8.82
N GLU A 251 -13.91 -13.47 -8.58
CA GLU A 251 -14.62 -12.62 -9.53
C GLU A 251 -13.84 -11.35 -9.88
N HIS A 252 -13.13 -10.77 -8.89
CA HIS A 252 -12.30 -9.58 -9.06
C HIS A 252 -11.23 -9.80 -10.14
N LEU A 253 -10.60 -10.99 -10.16
CA LEU A 253 -9.59 -11.35 -11.16
C LEU A 253 -10.17 -11.43 -12.58
N SER A 254 -11.41 -11.91 -12.71
CA SER A 254 -12.06 -12.01 -14.01
C SER A 254 -12.56 -10.69 -14.57
N ARG A 255 -12.80 -9.70 -13.69
CA ARG A 255 -13.20 -8.34 -14.08
C ARG A 255 -12.03 -7.51 -14.60
N LEU A 256 -10.78 -7.88 -14.27
CA LEU A 256 -9.58 -7.20 -14.81
C LEU A 256 -9.62 -7.12 -16.35
N LEU A 257 -9.96 -8.22 -17.01
CA LEU A 257 -10.10 -8.27 -18.47
C LEU A 257 -11.22 -7.36 -18.98
N SER A 258 -12.27 -7.12 -18.20
CA SER A 258 -13.41 -6.27 -18.59
C SER A 258 -13.07 -4.78 -18.59
N TYR A 259 -12.04 -4.35 -17.86
CA TYR A 259 -11.61 -2.94 -17.86
C TYR A 259 -10.86 -2.53 -19.13
N SER A 260 -10.53 -3.46 -20.02
CA SER A 260 -9.80 -3.20 -21.27
C SER A 260 -8.46 -2.47 -21.06
N VAL A 261 -7.86 -2.64 -19.89
CA VAL A 261 -6.53 -2.10 -19.54
C VAL A 261 -5.49 -3.16 -19.84
N SER A 262 -4.58 -2.85 -20.77
CA SER A 262 -3.42 -3.70 -21.04
C SER A 262 -2.50 -3.76 -19.82
N VAL A 263 -1.87 -4.91 -19.59
CA VAL A 263 -0.86 -5.09 -18.53
C VAL A 263 0.33 -4.17 -18.68
N ASN A 264 0.65 -3.74 -19.89
CA ASN A 264 1.73 -2.79 -20.19
C ASN A 264 1.51 -1.40 -19.57
N LEU A 265 0.29 -1.10 -19.11
CA LEU A 265 -0.02 0.11 -18.36
C LEU A 265 0.19 -0.07 -16.85
N ILE A 266 0.37 -1.30 -16.38
CA ILE A 266 0.60 -1.62 -14.97
C ILE A 266 2.08 -1.92 -14.74
N TYR A 267 2.72 -2.74 -15.59
CA TYR A 267 4.13 -3.11 -15.50
C TYR A 267 4.69 -3.48 -16.89
N HIS A 268 6.02 -3.51 -17.03
CA HIS A 268 6.68 -4.04 -18.23
C HIS A 268 6.73 -5.58 -18.17
N VAL A 269 6.11 -6.26 -19.14
CA VAL A 269 6.08 -7.74 -19.19
C VAL A 269 7.48 -8.33 -19.40
N GLU A 270 8.35 -7.62 -20.11
CA GLU A 270 9.72 -8.06 -20.40
C GLU A 270 10.59 -8.07 -19.13
N GLU A 271 10.44 -7.07 -18.27
CA GLU A 271 11.21 -6.90 -17.03
C GLU A 271 10.67 -7.70 -15.83
N MET A 272 9.54 -8.38 -15.99
CA MET A 272 9.00 -9.27 -14.97
C MET A 272 9.91 -10.48 -14.78
N ASP A 273 10.37 -10.71 -13.55
CA ASP A 273 11.01 -11.95 -13.12
C ASP A 273 9.97 -12.99 -12.69
N LEU A 274 8.92 -12.54 -11.97
CA LEU A 274 7.96 -13.44 -11.34
C LEU A 274 6.55 -12.84 -11.26
N LEU A 275 5.55 -13.57 -11.76
CA LEU A 275 4.14 -13.30 -11.49
C LEU A 275 3.51 -14.51 -10.79
N CYS A 276 3.13 -14.33 -9.53
CA CYS A 276 2.55 -15.37 -8.70
C CYS A 276 1.09 -15.06 -8.34
N LEU A 277 0.18 -15.98 -8.66
CA LEU A 277 -1.20 -15.95 -8.17
C LEU A 277 -1.36 -16.94 -7.01
N LYS A 278 -1.59 -16.42 -5.80
CA LYS A 278 -1.84 -17.21 -4.59
C LYS A 278 -3.33 -17.29 -4.29
N ILE A 279 -3.89 -18.49 -4.31
CA ILE A 279 -5.31 -18.72 -4.06
C ILE A 279 -5.48 -19.44 -2.74
N SER A 280 -6.12 -18.78 -1.77
CA SER A 280 -6.44 -19.40 -0.49
C SER A 280 -7.72 -20.20 -0.60
N ILE A 281 -7.58 -21.50 -0.41
CA ILE A 281 -8.61 -22.51 -0.53
C ILE A 281 -9.25 -22.74 0.84
N GLY A 282 -10.58 -22.57 0.95
CA GLY A 282 -11.31 -23.03 2.13
C GLY A 282 -11.33 -24.56 2.23
N SER A 283 -11.55 -25.12 3.42
CA SER A 283 -11.55 -26.57 3.72
C SER A 283 -12.64 -27.42 3.03
N GLY A 284 -13.27 -26.90 1.98
CA GLY A 284 -14.37 -27.51 1.23
C GLY A 284 -14.06 -27.70 -0.25
N TRP A 285 -12.87 -28.20 -0.58
CA TRP A 285 -12.54 -28.64 -1.94
C TRP A 285 -13.26 -29.95 -2.27
N SER A 286 -14.58 -29.90 -2.46
CA SER A 286 -15.36 -31.00 -2.99
C SER A 286 -15.98 -30.65 -4.36
N GLN A 287 -15.46 -31.39 -5.33
CA GLN A 287 -15.79 -31.69 -6.73
C GLN A 287 -16.87 -30.96 -7.59
N SER A 288 -17.76 -30.06 -7.12
CA SER A 288 -18.81 -29.51 -8.02
C SER A 288 -18.71 -28.02 -8.40
N LYS A 289 -17.95 -27.19 -7.66
CA LYS A 289 -17.83 -25.74 -7.92
C LYS A 289 -16.64 -25.33 -8.82
N HIS A 290 -15.88 -26.29 -9.32
CA HIS A 290 -14.57 -26.06 -9.95
C HIS A 290 -14.63 -25.38 -11.32
N PHE A 291 -15.66 -25.63 -12.13
CA PHE A 291 -15.76 -25.04 -13.47
C PHE A 291 -15.78 -23.50 -13.45
N ARG A 292 -16.46 -22.91 -12.46
CA ARG A 292 -16.51 -21.44 -12.31
C ARG A 292 -15.15 -20.87 -11.91
N LEU A 293 -14.40 -21.57 -11.06
CA LEU A 293 -13.06 -21.15 -10.63
C LEU A 293 -12.11 -21.09 -11.83
N PHE A 294 -12.07 -22.16 -12.63
CA PHE A 294 -11.24 -22.21 -13.83
C PHE A 294 -11.58 -21.08 -14.82
N ARG A 295 -12.85 -20.71 -14.96
CA ARG A 295 -13.24 -19.55 -15.78
C ARG A 295 -12.58 -18.25 -15.31
N HIS A 296 -12.56 -17.99 -14.00
CA HIS A 296 -11.93 -16.78 -13.46
C HIS A 296 -10.41 -16.81 -13.66
N LEU A 297 -9.77 -17.96 -13.45
CA LEU A 297 -8.33 -18.13 -13.64
C LEU A 297 -7.92 -18.02 -15.10
N THR A 298 -8.69 -18.58 -16.03
CA THR A 298 -8.43 -18.46 -17.47
C THR A 298 -8.53 -17.01 -17.92
N ARG A 299 -9.55 -16.26 -17.45
CA ARG A 299 -9.66 -14.82 -17.76
C ARG A 299 -8.50 -14.01 -17.18
N PHE A 300 -8.07 -14.34 -15.97
CA PHE A 300 -6.89 -13.71 -15.37
C PHE A 300 -5.61 -14.02 -16.15
N ARG A 301 -5.44 -15.27 -16.60
CA ARG A 301 -4.31 -15.71 -17.43
C ARG A 301 -4.28 -14.99 -18.77
N GLN A 302 -5.44 -14.76 -19.37
CA GLN A 302 -5.59 -13.97 -20.59
C GLN A 302 -5.21 -12.51 -20.36
N TRP A 303 -5.72 -11.88 -19.29
CA TRP A 303 -5.40 -10.50 -18.96
C TRP A 303 -3.90 -10.32 -18.67
N THR A 304 -3.28 -11.24 -17.93
CA THR A 304 -1.84 -11.21 -17.60
C THR A 304 -0.91 -11.54 -18.78
N GLU A 305 -1.45 -11.86 -19.95
CA GLU A 305 -0.68 -12.32 -21.11
C GLU A 305 0.30 -13.46 -20.72
N ALA A 306 -0.16 -14.39 -19.88
CA ALA A 306 0.73 -15.37 -19.24
C ALA A 306 1.48 -16.29 -20.24
N SER A 307 1.05 -16.34 -21.51
CA SER A 307 1.80 -16.98 -22.58
C SER A 307 3.17 -16.32 -22.84
N LEU A 308 3.28 -14.99 -22.68
CA LEU A 308 4.53 -14.23 -22.81
C LEU A 308 5.43 -14.38 -21.57
N LEU A 309 4.83 -14.59 -20.40
CA LEU A 309 5.56 -14.83 -19.16
C LEU A 309 6.19 -16.23 -19.12
N GLY A 310 5.55 -17.23 -19.73
CA GLY A 310 6.05 -18.60 -19.78
C GLY A 310 6.23 -19.18 -18.37
N GLU A 311 7.45 -19.62 -18.07
CA GLU A 311 7.82 -20.18 -16.76
C GLU A 311 7.81 -19.14 -15.62
N ARG A 312 7.77 -17.84 -15.93
CA ARG A 312 7.73 -16.77 -14.91
C ARG A 312 6.37 -16.63 -14.23
N TYR A 313 5.34 -17.31 -14.76
CA TYR A 313 3.99 -17.30 -14.23
C TYR A 313 3.70 -18.55 -13.39
N PHE A 314 3.32 -18.36 -12.12
CA PHE A 314 2.98 -19.45 -11.21
C PHE A 314 1.62 -19.28 -10.56
N GLN A 315 0.89 -20.38 -10.42
CA GLN A 315 -0.34 -20.45 -9.63
C GLN A 315 -0.10 -21.34 -8.41
N GLN A 316 -0.29 -20.78 -7.22
CA GLN A 316 -0.17 -21.50 -5.96
C GLN A 316 -1.54 -21.65 -5.30
N PHE A 317 -1.89 -22.88 -4.98
CA PHE A 317 -3.13 -23.26 -4.32
C PHE A 317 -2.81 -23.71 -2.89
N GLY A 318 -3.39 -23.08 -1.86
CA GLY A 318 -3.11 -23.41 -0.47
C GLY A 318 -4.35 -23.51 0.41
N ASN A 319 -4.48 -24.60 1.18
CA ASN A 319 -5.60 -24.85 2.11
C ASN A 319 -5.58 -23.89 3.30
N SER A 320 -6.21 -22.73 3.15
CA SER A 320 -6.19 -21.59 4.06
C SER A 320 -4.76 -21.13 4.39
N PHE A 321 -4.57 -19.84 4.62
CA PHE A 321 -3.39 -19.41 5.37
C PHE A 321 -3.63 -19.82 6.84
N THR A 322 -3.38 -21.11 7.10
CA THR A 322 -3.73 -21.98 8.25
C THR A 322 -4.59 -21.43 9.38
N LYS A 323 -5.83 -21.94 9.46
CA LYS A 323 -6.51 -22.25 10.71
C LYS A 323 -5.88 -23.52 11.30
N ARG A 324 -4.81 -23.42 12.12
CA ARG A 324 -4.35 -24.57 12.90
C ARG A 324 -5.40 -24.89 13.95
N ARG A 325 -6.16 -25.96 13.74
CA ARG A 325 -6.94 -26.64 14.77
C ARG A 325 -5.99 -27.02 15.91
N GLY A 326 -6.14 -26.41 17.08
CA GLY A 326 -5.82 -27.10 18.32
C GLY A 326 -6.80 -28.26 18.43
N LYS A 327 -6.36 -29.47 18.11
CA LYS A 327 -6.91 -30.65 18.77
C LYS A 327 -6.29 -30.64 20.17
N ALA A 328 -6.99 -30.02 21.11
CA ALA A 328 -6.83 -30.42 22.49
C ALA A 328 -7.77 -31.62 22.66
N SER A 329 -7.19 -32.82 22.64
CA SER A 329 -7.82 -33.98 23.26
C SER A 329 -7.87 -33.71 24.76
N PRO A 330 -9.02 -33.83 25.46
CA PRO A 330 -9.02 -33.91 26.90
C PRO A 330 -8.69 -35.35 27.29
N LEU A 331 -7.44 -35.58 27.64
CA LEU A 331 -7.03 -36.64 28.55
C LEU A 331 -6.97 -35.98 29.93
N ASN A 332 -7.89 -36.36 30.81
CA ASN A 332 -7.93 -36.28 32.27
C ASN A 332 -9.21 -37.07 32.62
N ALA A 333 -9.24 -38.33 33.07
CA ALA A 333 -8.48 -38.99 34.15
C ALA A 333 -8.39 -38.10 35.39
N TYR A 334 -8.88 -38.62 36.52
CA TYR A 334 -9.15 -37.99 37.84
C TYR A 334 -10.59 -37.50 38.05
N THR A 335 -11.58 -38.41 38.10
CA THR A 335 -12.10 -39.01 39.36
C THR A 335 -12.99 -40.19 39.01
#